data_AF-A0A938DF88-F1
#
_entry.id   AF-A0A938DF88-F1
#
_cell.length_a   1.000
_cell.length_b   1.000
_cell.length_c   1.000
_cell.angle_alpha   90.00
_cell.angle_beta   90.00
_cell.angle_gamma   90.00
#
_symmetry.space_group_name_H-M   'P 1'
#
loop_
_entity.id
_entity.type
_entity.pdbx_description
1 polymer ?
#
loop_
_entity_poly.entity_id
_entity_poly.type
_entity_poly.pdbx_seq_one_letter_code
_entity_poly.pdbx_strand_id
1 'polypeptide(L)'
;MSHKKLAFAGALFGAFVLSVPLSPASAEDLRVGCSLVRTYDGSEVSMVIDQVRSSVGESEANALHAKYVGLRNDCSSNQKAFRVVRLSPAMHRLLNEYGVDVRRFTF
;
A
#
# COMPACT_ATOMS: atom_id res chain seq x y z
N MET A 1 -61.21 -7.49 -5.40
CA MET A 1 -61.29 -8.96 -5.46
C MET A 1 -60.30 -9.48 -6.50
N SER A 2 -59.36 -10.31 -6.02
CA SER A 2 -58.57 -11.37 -6.67
C SER A 2 -58.10 -11.26 -8.14
N HIS A 3 -56.77 -11.35 -8.30
CA HIS A 3 -55.98 -12.37 -9.04
C HIS A 3 -54.66 -11.71 -9.48
N LYS A 4 -53.48 -12.12 -9.01
CA LYS A 4 -52.79 -13.35 -9.45
C LYS A 4 -51.65 -13.70 -8.49
N LYS A 5 -51.55 -14.98 -8.16
CA LYS A 5 -50.34 -15.65 -7.65
C LYS A 5 -49.26 -15.62 -8.73
N LEU A 6 -48.01 -15.36 -8.34
CA LEU A 6 -46.83 -15.99 -8.94
C LEU A 6 -45.91 -16.40 -7.79
N ALA A 7 -45.92 -17.69 -7.51
CA ALA A 7 -44.94 -18.35 -6.68
C ALA A 7 -43.64 -18.46 -7.47
N PHE A 8 -42.53 -18.05 -6.88
CA PHE A 8 -41.21 -18.53 -7.23
C PHE A 8 -40.50 -18.93 -5.95
N ALA A 9 -40.72 -20.19 -5.57
CA ALA A 9 -39.86 -20.92 -4.66
C ALA A 9 -38.81 -21.66 -5.50
N GLY A 10 -37.56 -21.63 -5.04
CA GLY A 10 -36.52 -22.55 -5.47
C GLY A 10 -35.54 -21.96 -6.48
N ALA A 11 -34.34 -21.61 -6.02
CA ALA A 11 -33.20 -22.53 -6.12
C ALA A 11 -31.98 -21.90 -5.45
N LEU A 12 -31.57 -22.49 -4.34
CA LEU A 12 -30.25 -22.36 -3.76
C LEU A 12 -29.23 -22.88 -4.79
N PHE A 13 -28.53 -21.98 -5.48
CA PHE A 13 -27.24 -22.31 -6.08
C PHE A 13 -26.24 -21.23 -5.68
N GLY A 14 -25.37 -21.64 -4.77
CA GLY A 14 -24.22 -20.88 -4.33
C GLY A 14 -23.31 -20.57 -5.52
N ALA A 15 -23.18 -19.29 -5.79
CA ALA A 15 -21.95 -18.69 -6.29
C ALA A 15 -22.01 -17.22 -5.88
N PHE A 16 -21.74 -16.94 -4.61
CA PHE A 16 -21.18 -15.65 -4.26
C PHE A 16 -19.82 -15.59 -4.95
N VAL A 17 -19.81 -15.20 -6.24
CA VAL A 17 -18.63 -14.61 -6.84
C VAL A 17 -18.51 -13.29 -6.10
N LEU A 18 -17.78 -13.33 -4.97
CA LEU A 18 -17.24 -12.15 -4.35
C LEU A 18 -16.36 -11.54 -5.43
N SER A 19 -16.97 -10.65 -6.22
CA SER A 19 -16.29 -9.67 -7.04
C SER A 19 -15.49 -8.82 -6.06
N VAL A 20 -14.32 -9.32 -5.67
CA VAL A 20 -13.28 -8.51 -5.05
C VAL A 20 -13.15 -7.33 -6.01
N PRO A 21 -13.44 -6.09 -5.58
CA PRO A 21 -13.04 -4.97 -6.37
C PRO A 21 -11.53 -5.08 -6.45
N LEU A 22 -11.01 -5.55 -7.60
CA LEU A 22 -9.67 -5.19 -8.02
C LEU A 22 -9.75 -3.67 -8.19
N SER A 23 -9.60 -2.96 -7.08
CA SER A 23 -9.23 -1.57 -7.11
C SER A 23 -8.03 -1.52 -8.05
N PRO A 24 -8.09 -0.73 -9.14
CA PRO A 24 -6.90 -0.53 -9.93
C PRO A 24 -5.82 -0.12 -8.92
N ALA A 25 -4.69 -0.83 -8.93
CA ALA A 25 -3.51 -0.42 -8.17
C ALA A 25 -3.01 0.88 -8.80
N SER A 26 -3.79 1.94 -8.63
CA SER A 26 -3.44 3.31 -8.94
C SER A 26 -2.23 3.61 -8.11
N ALA A 27 -1.23 4.24 -8.72
CA ALA A 27 -0.05 4.67 -7.99
C ALA A 27 -0.50 5.69 -6.93
N GLU A 28 -0.50 5.28 -5.66
CA GLU A 28 -0.83 6.16 -4.53
C GLU A 28 0.44 6.85 -4.05
N ASP A 29 0.27 8.10 -3.63
CA ASP A 29 1.33 8.94 -3.10
C ASP A 29 1.31 8.87 -1.57
N LEU A 30 2.32 8.25 -0.96
CA LEU A 30 2.50 8.23 0.50
C LEU A 30 3.35 9.40 0.96
N ARG A 31 2.96 10.06 2.05
CA ARG A 31 3.88 10.98 2.77
C ARG A 31 4.61 10.23 3.86
N VAL A 32 5.94 10.26 3.76
CA VAL A 32 6.84 9.75 4.79
C VAL A 32 7.50 10.96 5.45
N GLY A 33 7.31 11.11 6.75
CA GLY A 33 7.86 12.19 7.55
C GLY A 33 8.99 11.74 8.48
N CYS A 34 9.59 12.70 9.19
CA CYS A 34 10.70 12.44 10.12
C CYS A 34 10.35 11.50 11.29
N SER A 35 9.07 11.29 11.60
CA SER A 35 8.64 10.29 12.59
C SER A 35 9.12 8.90 12.21
N LEU A 36 8.94 8.49 10.94
CA LEU A 36 9.37 7.18 10.44
C LEU A 36 10.88 7.00 10.49
N VAL A 37 11.66 8.04 10.16
CA VAL A 37 13.12 8.02 10.25
C VAL A 37 13.61 7.86 11.70
N ARG A 38 12.83 8.33 12.68
CA ARG A 38 13.16 8.20 14.11
C ARG A 38 12.70 6.88 14.72
N THR A 39 11.63 6.30 14.19
CA THR A 39 11.07 5.04 14.68
C THR A 39 11.94 3.85 14.28
N TYR A 40 12.46 3.85 13.06
CA TYR A 40 13.23 2.72 12.53
C TYR A 40 14.70 3.09 12.37
N ASP A 41 15.56 2.20 12.85
CA ASP A 41 17.00 2.37 12.66
C ASP A 41 17.43 2.05 11.21
N GLY A 42 18.68 2.37 10.89
CA GLY A 42 19.20 2.17 9.54
C GLY A 42 19.26 0.71 9.10
N SER A 43 19.36 -0.23 10.05
CA SER A 43 19.41 -1.67 9.77
C SER A 43 18.04 -2.23 9.44
N GLU A 44 17.01 -1.83 10.19
CA GLU A 44 15.61 -2.17 9.91
C GLU A 44 15.19 -1.65 8.54
N VAL A 45 15.56 -0.41 8.23
CA VAL A 45 15.31 0.17 6.91
C VAL A 45 16.06 -0.61 5.82
N SER A 46 17.31 -1.01 6.05
CA SER A 46 18.06 -1.83 5.08
C SER A 46 17.36 -3.16 4.80
N MET A 47 16.87 -3.85 5.83
CA MET A 47 16.12 -5.11 5.65
C MET A 47 14.86 -4.90 4.80
N VAL A 48 14.13 -3.81 5.01
CA VAL A 48 12.96 -3.47 4.20
C VAL A 48 13.35 -3.18 2.75
N ILE A 49 14.44 -2.43 2.52
CA ILE A 49 14.96 -2.17 1.16
C ILE A 49 15.39 -3.47 0.47
N ASP A 50 15.99 -4.40 1.20
CA ASP A 50 16.39 -5.71 0.66
C ASP A 50 15.16 -6.58 0.34
N GLN A 51 14.12 -6.54 1.17
CA GLN A 51 12.85 -7.19 0.89
C GLN A 51 12.22 -6.63 -0.39
N VAL A 52 12.16 -5.30 -0.52
CA VAL A 52 11.68 -4.62 -1.73
C VAL A 52 12.50 -5.01 -2.95
N ARG A 53 13.83 -5.10 -2.82
CA ARG A 53 14.71 -5.52 -3.91
C ARG A 53 14.38 -6.93 -4.38
N SER A 54 14.10 -7.84 -3.45
CA SER A 54 13.76 -9.24 -3.76
C SER A 54 12.35 -9.42 -4.35
N SER A 55 11.37 -8.65 -3.88
CA SER A 55 9.96 -8.86 -4.22
C SER A 55 9.46 -7.98 -5.37
N VAL A 56 10.03 -6.79 -5.52
CA VAL A 56 9.58 -5.78 -6.50
C VAL A 56 10.66 -5.57 -7.56
N GLY A 57 11.89 -5.30 -7.13
CA GLY A 57 13.02 -5.13 -8.02
C GLY A 57 14.02 -4.08 -7.54
N GLU A 58 15.18 -4.07 -8.17
CA GLU A 58 16.29 -3.21 -7.79
C GLU A 58 16.04 -1.72 -8.07
N SER A 59 15.31 -1.41 -9.14
CA SER A 59 14.95 -0.03 -9.48
C SER A 59 14.08 0.62 -8.38
N GLU A 60 13.01 -0.05 -7.94
CA GLU A 60 12.18 0.45 -6.83
C GLU A 60 12.94 0.50 -5.52
N ALA A 61 13.77 -0.50 -5.21
CA ALA A 61 14.58 -0.50 -3.99
C ALA A 61 15.53 0.70 -3.95
N ASN A 62 16.22 0.99 -5.05
CA ASN A 62 17.14 2.12 -5.16
C ASN A 62 16.40 3.46 -5.10
N ALA A 63 15.24 3.57 -5.74
CA ALA A 63 14.40 4.76 -5.65
C ALA A 63 13.91 5.02 -4.22
N LEU A 64 13.44 3.98 -3.52
CA LEU A 64 12.97 4.08 -2.15
C LEU A 64 14.12 4.43 -1.18
N HIS A 65 15.28 3.79 -1.36
CA HIS A 65 16.47 4.08 -0.57
C HIS A 65 16.94 5.54 -0.74
N ALA A 66 16.95 6.06 -1.97
CA ALA A 66 17.28 7.46 -2.24
C ALA A 66 16.31 8.44 -1.54
N LYS A 67 15.01 8.13 -1.52
CA LYS A 67 14.00 8.92 -0.78
C LYS A 67 14.26 8.90 0.73
N TYR A 68 14.61 7.73 1.29
CA TYR A 68 14.95 7.60 2.70
C TYR A 68 16.19 8.42 3.07
N VAL A 69 17.29 8.29 2.32
CA VAL A 69 18.53 9.05 2.59
C VAL A 69 18.27 10.55 2.51
N GLY A 70 17.55 11.01 1.48
CA GLY A 70 17.17 12.41 1.35
C GLY A 70 16.34 12.90 2.54
N LEU A 71 15.30 12.16 2.93
CA LEU A 71 14.48 12.50 4.08
C LEU A 71 15.30 12.52 5.38
N ARG A 72 16.18 11.53 5.60
CA ARG A 72 17.03 11.47 6.79
C ARG A 72 17.92 12.71 6.92
N ASN A 73 18.51 13.14 5.81
CA ASN A 73 19.31 14.36 5.77
C ASN A 73 18.47 15.60 6.07
N ASP A 74 17.28 15.71 5.47
CA ASP A 74 16.38 16.84 5.72
C ASP A 74 15.95 16.89 7.21
N CYS A 75 15.67 15.74 7.82
CA CYS A 75 15.24 15.62 9.21
C CYS A 75 16.30 16.07 10.22
N SER A 76 17.58 16.14 9.83
CA SER A 76 18.64 16.67 10.69
C SER A 76 18.50 18.17 10.96
N SER A 77 17.92 18.92 10.01
CA SER A 77 17.76 20.38 10.08
C SER A 77 16.30 20.83 10.16
N ASN A 78 15.37 20.01 9.68
CA ASN A 78 13.94 20.30 9.67
C ASN A 78 13.13 19.08 10.14
N GLN A 79 12.70 19.08 11.39
CA GLN A 79 11.92 17.98 11.98
C GLN A 79 10.51 17.81 11.36
N LYS A 80 10.06 18.76 10.54
CA LYS A 80 8.79 18.70 9.79
C LYS A 80 8.98 18.31 8.32
N ALA A 81 10.20 17.92 7.92
CA ALA A 81 10.45 17.44 6.57
C ALA A 81 9.63 16.19 6.25
N PHE A 82 9.19 16.11 4.99
CA PHE A 82 8.50 14.95 4.46
C PHE A 82 8.92 14.73 3.01
N ARG A 83 8.82 13.49 2.55
CA ARG A 83 8.96 13.12 1.14
C ARG A 83 7.71 12.39 0.70
N VAL A 84 7.28 12.68 -0.53
CA VAL A 84 6.21 11.93 -1.21
C VAL A 84 6.86 10.75 -1.93
N VAL A 85 6.35 9.56 -1.66
CA VAL A 85 6.76 8.29 -2.25
C VAL A 85 5.59 7.78 -3.07
N ARG A 86 5.76 7.78 -4.40
CA ARG A 86 4.79 7.19 -5.31
C ARG A 86 4.98 5.68 -5.34
N LEU A 87 3.94 4.93 -5.01
CA LEU A 87 4.00 3.48 -4.99
C LEU A 87 3.73 2.89 -6.36
N SER A 88 4.57 1.94 -6.78
CA SER A 88 4.28 1.13 -7.96
C SER A 88 3.19 0.10 -7.63
N PRO A 89 2.48 -0.43 -8.64
CA PRO A 89 1.50 -1.49 -8.43
C PRO A 89 2.07 -2.71 -7.70
N ALA A 90 3.33 -3.05 -7.96
CA ALA A 90 4.02 -4.16 -7.30
C ALA A 90 4.34 -3.85 -5.83
N MET A 91 4.73 -2.61 -5.53
CA MET A 91 4.89 -2.15 -4.14
C MET A 91 3.57 -2.19 -3.38
N HIS A 92 2.45 -1.80 -4.01
CA HIS A 92 1.13 -1.94 -3.40
C HIS A 92 0.76 -3.37 -3.05
N ARG A 93 1.05 -4.33 -3.94
CA ARG A 93 0.82 -5.75 -3.65
C ARG A 93 1.66 -6.21 -2.47
N LEU A 94 2.96 -5.87 -2.46
CA LEU A 94 3.85 -6.20 -1.36
C LEU A 94 3.31 -5.65 -0.03
N LEU A 95 3.00 -4.36 0.03
CA LEU A 95 2.48 -3.75 1.26
C LEU A 95 1.16 -4.41 1.72
N ASN A 96 0.27 -4.75 0.79
CA ASN A 96 -0.96 -5.45 1.10
C ASN A 96 -0.74 -6.89 1.60
N GLU A 97 0.24 -7.63 1.06
CA GLU A 97 0.64 -8.96 1.54
C GLU A 97 1.14 -8.92 2.99
N TYR A 98 1.85 -7.85 3.36
CA TYR A 98 2.29 -7.60 4.74
C TYR A 98 1.21 -6.93 5.62
N GLY A 99 -0.03 -6.79 5.13
CA GLY A 99 -1.15 -6.21 5.87
C GLY A 99 -1.04 -4.70 6.11
N VAL A 100 -0.20 -4.00 5.35
CA VAL A 100 -0.04 -2.55 5.42
C VAL A 100 -1.11 -1.87 4.57
N ASP A 101 -2.08 -1.24 5.23
CA ASP A 101 -3.09 -0.41 4.57
C ASP A 101 -2.52 0.98 4.24
N VAL A 102 -2.07 1.13 3.00
CA VAL A 102 -1.51 2.37 2.43
C VAL A 102 -2.50 3.54 2.45
N ARG A 103 -3.81 3.28 2.43
CA ARG A 103 -4.85 4.32 2.47
C ARG A 103 -4.83 5.16 3.74
N ARG A 104 -4.20 4.66 4.80
CA ARG A 104 -3.97 5.41 6.05
C ARG A 104 -2.95 6.53 5.92
N PHE A 105 -2.15 6.50 4.85
CA PHE A 105 -1.02 7.41 4.63
C PHE A 105 -1.17 8.26 3.37
N THR A 106 -2.29 8.10 2.65
CA THR A 106 -2.70 8.90 1.49
C THR A 106 -3.58 10.07 1.93
N PHE A 107 -3.61 11.16 1.15
CA PHE A 107 -4.44 12.36 1.38
C PHE A 107 -5.21 12.69 0.11
#